data_AF-A0A345LU99-F1
#
_entry.id   AF-A0A345LU99-F1
#
_cell.length_a   1.000
_cell.length_b   1.000
_cell.length_c   1.000
_cell.angle_alpha   90.00
_cell.angle_beta   90.00
_cell.angle_gamma   90.00
#
_symmetry.space_group_name_H-M   'P 1'
#
loop_
_entity.id
_entity.type
_entity.pdbx_description
1 polymer ?
#
loop_
_entity_poly.entity_id
_entity_poly.type
_entity_poly.pdbx_seq_one_letter_code
_entity_poly.pdbx_strand_id
1 'polypeptide(L)'
;MVSSLYAVLGALLLLRLSLNVVKLRNQYRIAYGDGGFYELQTAIRVHGNAIEYIPISLILLLLMEMNGAQVWMIHICGLILIAGRLLHSYGLKNHDYSYRRSGMVATYLAMALMVIANTYYLPWLQIVSFNL
;
A
#
# COMPACT_ATOMS: atom_id res chain seq x y z
N MET A 1 2.72 19.39 -1.04
CA MET A 1 2.81 18.16 -0.23
C MET A 1 3.31 17.06 -1.13
N VAL A 2 4.40 16.38 -0.78
CA VAL A 2 5.01 15.29 -1.56
C VAL A 2 4.22 13.99 -1.41
N SER A 3 3.64 13.73 -0.24
CA SER A 3 2.79 12.57 0.03
C SER A 3 1.59 12.46 -0.93
N SER A 4 1.07 13.58 -1.44
CA SER A 4 -0.05 13.58 -2.39
C SER A 4 0.28 12.88 -3.71
N LEU A 5 1.52 12.96 -4.19
CA LEU A 5 1.99 12.23 -5.36
C LEU A 5 1.80 10.72 -5.16
N TYR A 6 2.27 10.21 -4.01
CA TYR A 6 2.16 8.79 -3.69
C TYR A 6 0.72 8.38 -3.42
N ALA A 7 -0.11 9.27 -2.87
CA ALA A 7 -1.53 9.03 -2.69
C ALA A 7 -2.25 8.85 -4.05
N VAL A 8 -1.96 9.72 -5.02
CA VAL A 8 -2.50 9.59 -6.39
C VAL A 8 -2.03 8.29 -7.05
N LEU A 9 -0.74 7.96 -6.95
CA LEU A 9 -0.20 6.70 -7.50
C LEU A 9 -0.83 5.46 -6.83
N GLY A 10 -1.00 5.49 -5.51
CA GLY A 10 -1.66 4.42 -4.76
C GLY A 10 -3.12 4.25 -5.15
N ALA A 11 -3.85 5.36 -5.31
CA ALA A 11 -5.24 5.35 -5.76
C ALA A 11 -5.38 4.80 -7.19
N LEU A 12 -4.51 5.21 -8.12
CA LEU A 12 -4.48 4.69 -9.48
C LEU A 12 -4.20 3.17 -9.50
N LEU A 13 -3.31 2.69 -8.65
CA LEU A 13 -3.04 1.26 -8.51
C LEU A 13 -4.25 0.50 -7.97
N LEU A 14 -4.91 1.02 -6.93
CA LEU A 14 -6.13 0.42 -6.37
C LEU A 14 -7.26 0.35 -7.41
N LEU A 15 -7.46 1.43 -8.17
CA LEU A 15 -8.44 1.48 -9.26
C LEU A 15 -8.14 0.43 -10.33
N ARG A 16 -6.88 0.35 -10.80
CA ARG A 16 -6.47 -0.65 -11.78
C ARG A 16 -6.74 -2.09 -11.30
N LEU A 17 -6.43 -2.38 -10.04
CA LEU A 17 -6.67 -3.71 -9.45
C LEU A 17 -8.16 -4.01 -9.31
N SER A 18 -8.96 -3.02 -8.89
CA SER A 18 -10.42 -3.15 -8.79
C SER A 18 -11.06 -3.43 -10.16
N LEU A 19 -10.68 -2.66 -11.19
CA LEU A 19 -11.16 -2.86 -12.56
C LEU A 19 -10.82 -4.25 -13.09
N ASN A 20 -9.66 -4.81 -12.72
CA ASN A 20 -9.29 -6.18 -13.08
C ASN A 20 -10.23 -7.22 -12.43
N VAL A 21 -10.60 -7.03 -11.16
CA VAL A 21 -11.58 -7.90 -10.48
C VAL A 21 -12.95 -7.81 -11.16
N VAL A 22 -13.43 -6.59 -11.45
CA VAL A 22 -14.71 -6.37 -12.15
C VAL A 22 -14.71 -7.03 -13.53
N LYS A 23 -13.62 -6.87 -14.29
CA LYS A 23 -13.46 -7.52 -15.60
C LYS A 23 -13.59 -9.03 -15.51
N LEU A 24 -12.88 -9.67 -14.57
CA LEU A 24 -12.91 -11.13 -14.39
C LEU A 24 -14.27 -11.64 -13.88
N ARG A 25 -14.95 -10.89 -12.99
CA ARG A 25 -16.32 -11.21 -12.57
C ARG A 25 -17.29 -11.23 -13.74
N ASN A 26 -17.21 -10.24 -14.62
CA ASN A 26 -18.04 -10.18 -15.82
C ASN A 26 -17.71 -11.31 -16.80
N GLN A 27 -16.42 -11.61 -16.98
CA GLN A 27 -15.97 -12.69 -17.86
C GLN A 27 -16.48 -14.07 -17.41
N TYR A 28 -16.38 -14.37 -16.11
CA TYR A 28 -16.82 -15.65 -15.54
C TYR A 28 -18.30 -15.67 -15.10
N ARG A 29 -19.01 -14.54 -15.22
CA ARG A 29 -20.42 -14.37 -14.81
C ARG A 29 -20.66 -14.70 -13.33
N ILE A 30 -19.78 -14.23 -12.44
CA ILE A 30 -19.84 -14.49 -11.00
C ILE A 30 -20.18 -13.23 -10.22
N ALA A 31 -21.33 -13.28 -9.53
CA ALA A 31 -21.78 -12.20 -8.66
C ALA A 31 -21.03 -12.18 -7.31
N TYR A 32 -20.85 -13.33 -6.66
CA TYR A 32 -20.29 -13.43 -5.30
C TYR A 32 -19.16 -14.47 -5.22
N GLY A 33 -18.21 -14.24 -4.31
CA GLY A 33 -17.04 -15.11 -4.15
C GLY A 33 -16.13 -15.09 -5.38
N ASP A 34 -15.36 -16.17 -5.57
CA ASP A 34 -14.46 -16.39 -6.71
C ASP A 34 -14.97 -17.44 -7.71
N GLY A 35 -16.10 -18.10 -7.39
CA GLY A 35 -16.72 -19.17 -8.20
C GLY A 35 -15.80 -20.33 -8.56
N GLY A 36 -14.72 -20.55 -7.79
CA GLY A 36 -13.73 -21.60 -8.06
C GLY A 36 -12.72 -21.26 -9.16
N PHE A 37 -12.76 -20.06 -9.75
CA PHE A 37 -11.79 -19.64 -10.75
C PHE A 37 -10.55 -19.06 -10.09
N TYR A 38 -9.42 -19.77 -10.27
CA TYR A 38 -8.13 -19.38 -9.72
C TYR A 38 -7.71 -17.94 -10.09
N GLU A 39 -7.97 -17.51 -11.33
CA GLU A 39 -7.64 -16.16 -11.79
C GLU A 39 -8.43 -15.07 -11.03
N LEU A 40 -9.72 -15.31 -10.81
CA LEU A 40 -10.58 -14.38 -10.07
C LEU A 40 -10.19 -14.37 -8.59
N GLN A 41 -9.92 -15.54 -8.00
CA GLN A 41 -9.42 -15.65 -6.62
C GLN A 41 -8.12 -14.86 -6.44
N THR A 42 -7.17 -15.01 -7.37
CA THR A 42 -5.89 -14.30 -7.36
C THR A 42 -6.09 -12.80 -7.48
N ALA A 43 -6.92 -12.34 -8.43
CA ALA A 43 -7.21 -10.91 -8.60
C ALA A 43 -7.86 -10.30 -7.34
N ILE A 44 -8.81 -11.01 -6.72
CA ILE A 44 -9.44 -10.60 -5.46
C ILE A 44 -8.39 -10.48 -4.35
N ARG A 45 -7.48 -11.45 -4.21
CA ARG A 45 -6.42 -11.38 -3.18
C ARG A 45 -5.38 -10.30 -3.45
N VAL A 46 -4.98 -10.06 -4.70
CA VAL A 46 -4.08 -8.96 -5.06
C VAL A 46 -4.72 -7.61 -4.68
N HIS A 47 -6.00 -7.42 -5.04
CA HIS A 47 -6.73 -6.19 -4.72
C HIS A 47 -6.97 -6.04 -3.21
N GLY A 48 -7.43 -7.10 -2.53
CA GLY A 48 -7.66 -7.11 -1.08
C GLY A 48 -6.38 -6.81 -0.29
N ASN A 49 -5.28 -7.41 -0.66
CA ASN A 49 -3.99 -7.09 -0.04
C ASN A 49 -3.58 -5.64 -0.31
N ALA A 50 -3.90 -5.07 -1.49
CA ALA A 50 -3.62 -3.68 -1.77
C ALA A 50 -4.46 -2.72 -0.91
N ILE A 51 -5.74 -3.02 -0.68
CA ILE A 51 -6.61 -2.18 0.17
C ILE A 51 -6.28 -2.30 1.66
N GLU A 52 -5.69 -3.44 2.09
CA GLU A 52 -5.18 -3.61 3.45
C GLU A 52 -3.95 -2.73 3.72
N TYR A 53 -3.03 -2.60 2.76
CA TYR A 53 -1.73 -1.97 3.00
C TYR A 53 -1.56 -0.56 2.43
N ILE A 54 -2.13 -0.24 1.26
CA ILE A 54 -1.92 1.07 0.62
C ILE A 54 -2.55 2.21 1.44
N PRO A 55 -3.83 2.16 1.86
CA PRO A 55 -4.46 3.28 2.56
C PRO A 55 -3.76 3.63 3.87
N ILE A 56 -3.47 2.64 4.71
CA ILE A 56 -2.78 2.86 5.98
C ILE A 56 -1.36 3.39 5.78
N SER A 57 -0.65 2.88 4.77
CA SER A 57 0.70 3.36 4.42
C SER A 57 0.69 4.81 3.94
N LEU A 58 -0.31 5.21 3.14
CA LEU A 58 -0.46 6.59 2.69
C LEU A 58 -0.80 7.54 3.84
N ILE A 59 -1.63 7.10 4.80
CA ILE A 59 -1.90 7.86 6.03
C ILE A 59 -0.61 8.06 6.82
N LEU A 60 0.19 7.01 7.03
CA LEU A 60 1.48 7.13 7.71
C LEU A 60 2.44 8.08 6.98
N LEU A 61 2.48 8.03 5.65
CA LEU A 61 3.32 8.91 4.83
C LEU A 61 2.87 10.37 4.92
N LEU A 62 1.56 10.62 4.94
CA LEU A 62 0.97 11.94 5.11
C LEU A 62 1.28 12.51 6.50
N LEU A 63 1.06 11.72 7.55
CA LEU A 63 1.37 12.13 8.93
C LEU A 63 2.86 12.43 9.11
N MET A 64 3.72 11.61 8.50
CA MET A 64 5.16 11.83 8.51
C MET A 64 5.53 13.20 7.89
N GLU A 65 4.92 13.57 6.76
CA GLU A 65 5.12 14.88 6.15
C GLU A 65 4.58 16.02 7.03
N MET A 66 3.38 15.85 7.61
CA MET A 66 2.76 16.84 8.47
C MET A 66 3.54 17.08 9.77
N ASN A 67 4.18 16.04 10.30
CA ASN A 67 5.06 16.11 11.47
C ASN A 67 6.44 16.72 11.16
N GLY A 68 6.67 17.19 9.93
CA GLY A 68 7.90 17.90 9.55
C GLY A 68 9.08 16.99 9.20
N ALA A 69 8.82 15.73 8.82
CA ALA A 69 9.89 14.85 8.35
C ALA A 69 10.55 15.41 7.08
N GLN A 70 11.82 15.05 6.91
CA GLN A 70 12.62 15.53 5.77
C GLN A 70 12.08 14.97 4.45
N VAL A 71 12.03 15.81 3.41
CA VAL A 71 11.45 15.48 2.10
C VAL A 71 12.01 14.21 1.48
N TRP A 72 13.32 13.97 1.60
CA TRP A 72 13.96 12.77 1.06
C TRP A 72 13.46 11.48 1.72
N MET A 73 13.13 11.52 3.02
CA MET A 73 12.60 10.35 3.74
C MET A 73 11.22 9.96 3.21
N ILE A 74 10.39 10.97 2.89
CA ILE A 74 9.07 10.78 2.28
C ILE A 74 9.23 10.10 0.91
N HIS A 75 10.17 10.57 0.10
CA HIS A 75 10.43 9.97 -1.21
C HIS A 75 10.90 8.52 -1.12
N ILE A 76 11.83 8.20 -0.21
CA ILE A 76 12.32 6.84 -0.01
C ILE A 76 11.17 5.92 0.42
N CYS A 77 10.40 6.30 1.44
CA CYS A 77 9.29 5.47 1.93
C CYS A 77 8.20 5.29 0.86
N GLY A 78 7.83 6.37 0.16
CA GLY A 78 6.85 6.32 -0.91
C GLY A 78 7.28 5.47 -2.11
N LEU A 79 8.56 5.56 -2.51
CA LEU A 79 9.10 4.75 -3.61
C LEU A 79 9.15 3.26 -3.24
N ILE A 80 9.64 2.92 -2.04
CA ILE A 80 9.67 1.53 -1.57
C ILE A 80 8.26 0.96 -1.50
N LEU A 81 7.29 1.73 -1.00
CA LEU A 81 5.88 1.33 -0.94
C LEU A 81 5.35 1.01 -2.35
N ILE A 82 5.41 1.97 -3.28
CA ILE A 82 4.85 1.79 -4.64
C ILE A 82 5.57 0.67 -5.39
N ALA A 83 6.91 0.62 -5.34
CA ALA A 83 7.67 -0.45 -5.96
C ALA A 83 7.32 -1.82 -5.37
N GLY A 84 7.21 -1.92 -4.05
CA GLY A 84 6.79 -3.14 -3.36
C GLY A 84 5.42 -3.63 -3.82
N ARG A 85 4.44 -2.72 -3.97
CA ARG A 85 3.09 -3.06 -4.46
C ARG A 85 3.10 -3.52 -5.92
N LEU A 86 3.90 -2.90 -6.77
CA LEU A 86 4.05 -3.31 -8.17
C LEU A 86 4.70 -4.68 -8.30
N LEU A 87 5.79 -4.94 -7.55
CA LEU A 87 6.48 -6.24 -7.51
C LEU A 87 5.55 -7.34 -6.98
N HIS A 88 4.80 -7.07 -5.91
CA HIS A 88 3.85 -8.04 -5.35
C HIS A 88 2.75 -8.41 -6.35
N SER A 89 2.15 -7.40 -7.01
CA SER A 89 1.13 -7.60 -8.04
C SER A 89 1.69 -8.39 -9.23
N TYR A 90 2.91 -8.09 -9.65
CA TYR A 90 3.61 -8.81 -10.72
C TYR A 90 3.89 -10.28 -10.34
N GLY A 91 4.41 -10.54 -9.13
CA GLY A 91 4.69 -11.89 -8.66
C GLY A 91 3.44 -12.77 -8.57
N LEU A 92 2.33 -12.22 -8.09
CA LEU A 92 1.04 -12.94 -8.07
C LEU A 92 0.51 -13.25 -9.46
N LYS A 93 0.66 -12.33 -10.42
CA LYS A 93 0.19 -12.54 -11.80
C LYS A 93 1.01 -13.62 -12.54
N ASN A 94 2.32 -13.67 -12.30
CA ASN A 94 3.22 -14.60 -12.99
C ASN A 94 3.49 -15.89 -12.20
N HIS A 95 2.76 -16.13 -11.10
CA HIS A 95 3.00 -17.26 -10.19
C HIS A 95 4.44 -17.32 -9.65
N ASP A 96 5.13 -16.19 -9.61
CA ASP A 96 6.50 -16.09 -9.13
C ASP A 96 6.51 -15.76 -7.64
N TYR A 97 6.84 -16.78 -6.86
CA TYR A 97 6.92 -16.69 -5.40
C TYR A 97 7.97 -15.66 -4.95
N SER A 98 9.07 -15.50 -5.68
CA SER A 98 10.16 -14.61 -5.33
C SER A 98 9.73 -13.15 -5.39
N TYR A 99 9.12 -12.73 -6.51
CA TYR A 99 8.60 -11.36 -6.67
C TYR A 99 7.44 -11.06 -5.71
N ARG A 100 6.60 -12.06 -5.42
CA ARG A 100 5.55 -11.92 -4.41
C ARG A 100 6.15 -11.65 -3.03
N ARG A 101 7.15 -12.45 -2.63
CA ARG A 101 7.80 -12.31 -1.31
C ARG A 101 8.55 -10.99 -1.20
N SER A 102 9.34 -10.62 -2.20
CA SER A 102 10.11 -9.37 -2.19
C SER A 102 9.19 -8.14 -2.16
N GLY A 103 8.08 -8.16 -2.91
CA GLY A 103 7.09 -7.08 -2.87
C GLY A 103 6.42 -6.91 -1.50
N MET A 104 6.08 -8.01 -0.82
CA MET A 104 5.56 -7.95 0.56
C MET A 104 6.60 -7.46 1.55
N VAL A 105 7.84 -7.95 1.47
CA VAL A 105 8.94 -7.50 2.34
C VAL A 105 9.19 -6.01 2.16
N ALA A 106 9.20 -5.50 0.92
CA ALA A 106 9.33 -4.07 0.65
C ALA A 106 8.17 -3.26 1.25
N THR A 107 6.93 -3.75 1.14
CA THR A 107 5.76 -3.09 1.75
C THR A 107 5.91 -3.00 3.27
N TYR A 108 6.30 -4.10 3.93
CA TYR A 108 6.51 -4.13 5.38
C TYR A 108 7.67 -3.25 5.83
N LEU A 109 8.76 -3.24 5.05
CA LEU A 109 9.90 -2.39 5.32
C LEU A 109 9.50 -0.90 5.25
N ALA A 110 8.78 -0.50 4.20
CA ALA A 110 8.28 0.88 4.09
C ALA A 110 7.39 1.24 5.29
N MET A 111 6.45 0.38 5.67
CA MET A 111 5.58 0.60 6.83
C MET A 111 6.38 0.72 8.13
N ALA A 112 7.33 -0.17 8.38
CA ALA A 112 8.17 -0.12 9.58
C ALA A 112 8.98 1.18 9.64
N LEU A 113 9.60 1.59 8.53
CA LEU A 113 10.32 2.87 8.43
C LEU A 113 9.40 4.06 8.71
N MET A 114 8.20 4.07 8.13
CA MET A 114 7.23 5.15 8.37
C MET A 114 6.73 5.16 9.81
N VAL A 115 6.52 4.01 10.45
CA VAL A 115 6.15 3.93 11.87
C VAL A 115 7.27 4.51 12.73
N ILE A 116 8.52 4.05 12.54
CA ILE A 116 9.67 4.56 13.29
C ILE A 116 9.85 6.06 13.10
N ALA A 117 9.76 6.54 11.85
CA ALA A 117 9.87 7.96 11.55
C ALA A 117 8.74 8.77 12.20
N ASN A 118 7.48 8.34 12.08
CA ASN A 118 6.37 9.02 12.75
C ASN A 118 6.59 9.06 14.26
N THR A 119 6.96 7.94 14.89
CA THR A 119 7.29 7.89 16.32
C THR A 119 8.40 8.88 16.66
N TYR A 120 9.45 9.00 15.85
CA TYR A 120 10.52 9.99 16.10
C TYR A 120 10.03 11.44 15.97
N TYR A 121 9.25 11.76 14.94
CA TYR A 121 8.77 13.11 14.63
C TYR A 121 7.49 13.53 15.38
N LEU A 122 6.86 12.63 16.13
CA LEU A 122 5.68 12.96 16.92
C LEU A 122 5.98 14.12 17.90
N PRO A 123 5.05 15.06 18.10
CA PRO A 123 5.23 16.16 19.04
C PRO A 123 5.03 15.66 20.47
N TRP A 124 5.97 14.85 20.97
CA TRP A 124 5.90 14.19 22.28
C TRP A 124 5.62 15.14 23.42
N LEU A 125 6.20 16.34 23.37
CA LEU A 125 5.93 17.37 24.36
C LEU A 125 4.44 17.74 24.39
N GLN A 126 3.79 17.96 23.25
CA GLN A 126 2.36 18.30 23.19
C GLN A 126 1.46 17.13 23.63
N ILE A 127 1.92 15.89 23.42
CA ILE A 127 1.16 14.67 23.74
C ILE A 127 1.27 14.32 25.23
N VAL A 128 2.46 14.48 25.81
CA VAL A 128 2.78 14.02 27.17
C VAL A 128 2.66 15.17 28.19
N SER A 129 2.85 16.42 27.79
CA SER A 129 2.61 17.55 28.68
C SER A 129 1.12 17.88 28.72
N PHE A 130 0.47 17.47 29.81
CA PHE A 130 -0.83 18.00 30.23
C PHE A 130 -0.62 19.42 30.77
N ASN A 131 -0.30 20.38 29.91
CA ASN A 131 -0.42 21.78 30.29
C ASN A 131 -1.90 22.13 30.31
N LEU A 132 -2.53 21.92 31.47
CA LEU A 132 -3.66 22.69 31.95
C LEU A 132 -3.18 24.11 32.31
#